data_AF-A0AAD1M2D5-F1
#
_entry.id   AF-A0AAD1M2D5-F1
#
_cell.length_a   1.000
_cell.length_b   1.000
_cell.length_c   1.000
_cell.angle_alpha   90.00
_cell.angle_beta   90.00
_cell.angle_gamma   90.00
#
_symmetry.space_group_name_H-M   'P 1'
#
loop_
_entity.id
_entity.type
_entity.pdbx_description
1 polymer ?
#
loop_
_entity_poly.entity_id
_entity_poly.type
_entity_poly.pdbx_seq_one_letter_code
_entity_poly.pdbx_strand_id
1 'polypeptide(L)'
;MAPIDNVWMAGERRGLDYAVAAVSKYFRKNAKNYARRALVLPRKDVRSLKAYAANGNVGSPRGRTGERGGPVLALDPTLKVLEMRPSRRWTGAWDRDQSPYEVGGRAAATNALNLDTNERHPGVPDEIRKALEDLERSGDNGYARAREPYSAALCFETYATLMAAGYTMDFVASYLVALGGYADGIDCDLRKIYVPPHQRPRLPKRFR
;
A
#
# COMPACT_ATOMS: atom_id res chain seq x y z
N MET A 1 20.06 5.43 -8.42
CA MET A 1 18.87 5.08 -9.21
C MET A 1 18.13 3.97 -8.52
N ALA A 2 16.83 4.14 -8.29
CA ALA A 2 15.92 3.14 -7.72
C ALA A 2 15.71 1.94 -8.70
N PRO A 3 15.15 0.80 -8.26
CA PRO A 3 14.80 -0.32 -9.15
C PRO A 3 13.92 0.11 -10.32
N ILE A 4 14.02 -0.62 -11.44
CA ILE A 4 13.30 -0.31 -12.69
C ILE A 4 11.79 -0.36 -12.48
N ASP A 5 11.29 -1.37 -11.75
CA ASP A 5 9.87 -1.60 -11.47
C ASP A 5 9.57 -1.69 -9.97
N ASN A 6 8.32 -1.37 -9.61
CA ASN A 6 7.71 -1.93 -8.40
C ASN A 6 7.29 -3.36 -8.72
N VAL A 7 7.63 -4.31 -7.87
CA VAL A 7 7.24 -5.71 -8.04
C VAL A 7 6.52 -6.26 -6.82
N TRP A 8 5.81 -7.36 -7.01
CA TRP A 8 5.21 -8.11 -5.94
C TRP A 8 5.20 -9.61 -6.26
N MET A 9 5.11 -10.44 -5.23
CA MET A 9 4.91 -11.87 -5.41
C MET A 9 4.12 -12.42 -4.23
N ALA A 10 3.06 -13.18 -4.53
CA ALA A 10 2.34 -13.96 -3.53
C ALA A 10 3.11 -15.25 -3.19
N GLY A 11 3.27 -15.54 -1.91
CA GLY A 11 3.93 -16.73 -1.37
C GLY A 11 3.04 -17.98 -1.33
N GLU A 12 1.81 -17.90 -1.82
CA GLU A 12 0.75 -18.91 -1.73
C GLU A 12 1.13 -20.31 -2.18
N ARG A 13 1.75 -20.40 -3.37
CA ARG A 13 2.01 -21.68 -4.02
C ARG A 13 3.35 -22.30 -3.62
N ARG A 14 4.31 -21.47 -3.21
CA ARG A 14 5.72 -21.86 -3.08
C ARG A 14 6.36 -21.44 -1.75
N GLY A 15 5.61 -20.79 -0.88
CA GLY A 15 6.04 -20.29 0.42
C GLY A 15 6.68 -18.89 0.38
N LEU A 16 6.68 -18.24 1.54
CA LEU A 16 7.24 -16.89 1.72
C LEU A 16 8.75 -16.83 1.47
N ASP A 17 9.51 -17.87 1.85
CA ASP A 17 10.95 -17.97 1.57
C ASP A 17 11.24 -17.92 0.06
N TYR A 18 10.39 -18.54 -0.77
CA TYR A 18 10.50 -18.50 -2.22
C TYR A 18 10.18 -17.10 -2.76
N ALA A 19 9.09 -16.48 -2.30
CA ALA A 19 8.71 -15.14 -2.73
C ALA A 19 9.80 -14.10 -2.42
N VAL A 20 10.39 -14.16 -1.22
CA VAL A 20 11.51 -13.31 -0.82
C VAL A 20 12.73 -13.53 -1.71
N ALA A 21 13.08 -14.79 -1.98
CA ALA A 21 14.20 -15.13 -2.85
C ALA A 21 13.99 -14.62 -4.29
N ALA A 22 12.78 -14.72 -4.82
CA ALA A 22 12.41 -14.23 -6.15
C ALA A 22 12.56 -12.70 -6.25
N VAL A 23 11.99 -11.96 -5.29
CA VAL A 23 12.10 -10.49 -5.24
C VAL A 23 13.55 -10.05 -5.07
N SER A 24 14.29 -10.71 -4.17
CA SER A 24 15.72 -10.46 -3.97
C SER A 24 16.53 -10.67 -5.26
N LYS A 25 16.30 -11.78 -5.98
CA LYS A 25 16.95 -12.10 -7.25
C LYS A 25 16.63 -11.07 -8.31
N TYR A 26 15.35 -10.70 -8.45
CA TYR A 26 14.92 -9.66 -9.40
C TYR A 26 15.66 -8.35 -9.12
N PHE A 27 15.72 -7.91 -7.88
CA PHE A 27 16.39 -6.66 -7.52
C PHE A 27 17.90 -6.69 -7.68
N ARG A 28 18.54 -7.80 -7.37
CA ARG A 28 19.99 -7.94 -7.61
C ARG A 28 20.33 -7.74 -9.09
N LYS A 29 19.44 -8.15 -9.99
CA LYS A 29 19.58 -7.97 -11.45
C LYS A 29 19.19 -6.57 -11.93
N ASN A 30 18.15 -5.98 -11.35
CA ASN A 30 17.47 -4.79 -11.90
C ASN A 30 17.64 -3.49 -11.09
N ALA A 31 18.32 -3.52 -9.94
CA ALA A 31 18.57 -2.33 -9.11
C ALA A 31 20.08 -2.03 -9.01
N LYS A 32 20.53 -0.94 -9.64
CA LYS A 32 21.96 -0.51 -9.61
C LYS A 32 22.50 -0.27 -8.20
N ASN A 33 21.64 0.02 -7.23
CA ASN A 33 21.97 0.28 -5.84
C ASN A 33 21.44 -0.82 -4.89
N TYR A 34 21.40 -2.06 -5.36
CA TYR A 34 21.05 -3.22 -4.53
C TYR A 34 21.89 -3.32 -3.24
N ALA A 35 23.12 -2.83 -3.25
CA ALA A 35 23.95 -2.74 -2.04
C ALA A 35 23.32 -1.88 -0.93
N ARG A 36 22.44 -0.93 -1.26
CA ARG A 36 21.71 -0.04 -0.33
C ARG A 36 20.30 -0.55 -0.01
N ARG A 37 19.99 -1.81 -0.34
CA ARG A 37 18.67 -2.41 -0.10
C ARG A 37 18.25 -2.27 1.36
N ALA A 38 16.96 -1.99 1.59
CA ALA A 38 16.38 -1.91 2.93
C ALA A 38 15.33 -3.00 3.11
N LEU A 39 15.31 -3.63 4.27
CA LEU A 39 14.28 -4.60 4.65
C LEU A 39 13.32 -3.99 5.66
N VAL A 40 12.01 -4.12 5.45
CA VAL A 40 10.97 -3.71 6.39
C VAL A 40 10.22 -4.94 6.91
N LEU A 41 10.22 -5.10 8.23
CA LEU A 41 9.82 -6.33 8.91
C LEU A 41 8.56 -6.14 9.76
N PRO A 42 7.54 -6.96 9.51
CA PRO A 42 6.54 -7.37 10.48
C PRO A 42 6.72 -8.82 10.93
N ARG A 43 7.47 -9.64 10.16
CA ARG A 43 7.77 -11.06 10.46
C ARG A 43 9.27 -11.34 10.40
N LYS A 44 9.83 -11.98 11.43
CA LYS A 44 11.29 -12.18 11.63
C LYS A 44 11.77 -13.61 11.32
N ASP A 45 10.86 -14.52 11.00
CA ASP A 45 11.06 -15.97 10.90
C ASP A 45 11.51 -16.47 9.52
N VAL A 46 11.54 -15.60 8.52
CA VAL A 46 11.84 -15.97 7.12
C VAL A 46 13.35 -16.10 6.89
N ARG A 47 13.82 -17.29 6.51
CA ARG A 47 15.27 -17.59 6.37
C ARG A 47 15.91 -16.80 5.25
N SER A 48 15.20 -16.64 4.13
CA SER A 48 15.66 -15.86 2.97
C SER A 48 15.94 -14.39 3.29
N LEU A 49 15.44 -13.87 4.42
CA LEU A 49 15.72 -12.50 4.85
C LEU A 49 17.18 -12.26 5.16
N LYS A 50 17.92 -13.25 5.69
CA LYS A 50 19.34 -13.06 6.06
C LYS A 50 20.17 -12.65 4.85
N ALA A 51 19.92 -13.28 3.70
CA ALA A 51 20.60 -12.95 2.45
C ALA A 51 20.25 -11.53 1.97
N TYR A 52 18.98 -11.14 2.08
CA TYR A 52 18.54 -9.80 1.70
C TYR A 52 19.01 -8.72 2.70
N ALA A 53 19.02 -8.95 4.00
CA ALA A 53 19.44 -7.97 5.01
C ALA A 53 20.97 -7.95 5.28
N ALA A 54 21.76 -8.69 4.50
CA ALA A 54 23.20 -8.86 4.77
C ALA A 54 24.04 -7.57 4.73
N ASN A 55 23.52 -6.44 4.22
CA ASN A 55 24.20 -5.14 4.27
C ASN A 55 23.97 -4.37 5.59
N GLY A 56 23.22 -4.94 6.54
CA GLY A 56 22.88 -4.28 7.81
C GLY A 56 21.89 -3.12 7.69
N ASN A 57 21.37 -2.84 6.49
CA ASN A 57 20.42 -1.76 6.26
C ASN A 57 18.98 -2.26 6.42
N VAL A 58 18.43 -2.11 7.62
CA VAL A 58 17.08 -2.57 7.96
C VAL A 58 16.25 -1.37 8.41
N GLY A 59 15.08 -1.20 7.80
CA GLY A 59 14.10 -0.18 8.13
C GLY A 59 12.95 -0.76 8.95
N SER A 60 12.41 -0.03 9.92
CA SER A 60 11.15 -0.42 10.56
C SER A 60 10.34 0.80 11.00
N PRO A 61 9.00 0.70 11.13
CA PRO A 61 8.18 1.82 11.59
C PRO A 61 8.57 2.34 12.99
N ARG A 62 9.10 1.46 13.84
CA ARG A 62 9.43 1.76 15.26
C ARG A 62 10.94 1.88 15.52
N GLY A 63 11.77 1.97 14.48
CA GLY A 63 13.22 1.88 14.64
C GLY A 63 13.98 2.69 13.61
N ARG A 64 15.23 2.28 13.34
CA ARG A 64 16.09 2.93 12.35
C ARG A 64 15.40 2.95 10.99
N THR A 65 15.44 4.09 10.32
CA THR A 65 15.01 4.21 8.93
C THR A 65 16.11 3.63 8.03
N GLY A 66 15.70 2.78 7.09
CA GLY A 66 16.63 2.25 6.09
C GLY A 66 17.20 3.37 5.23
N GLU A 67 18.42 3.20 4.75
CA GLU A 67 19.09 4.13 3.86
C GLU A 67 18.26 4.40 2.61
N ARG A 68 18.08 5.68 2.28
CA ARG A 68 17.23 6.10 1.17
C ARG A 68 17.83 5.72 -0.17
N GLY A 69 16.93 5.45 -1.12
CA GLY A 69 17.26 5.30 -2.53
C GLY A 69 17.45 3.85 -2.98
N GLY A 70 17.79 2.91 -2.09
CA GLY A 70 17.89 1.47 -2.41
C GLY A 70 16.53 0.79 -2.62
N PRO A 71 16.51 -0.44 -3.17
CA PRO A 71 15.30 -1.23 -3.23
C PRO A 71 14.83 -1.61 -1.82
N VAL A 72 13.52 -1.53 -1.58
CA VAL A 72 12.91 -1.88 -0.29
C VAL A 72 12.19 -3.21 -0.46
N LEU A 73 12.46 -4.18 0.41
CA LEU A 73 11.63 -5.36 0.57
C LEU A 73 10.79 -5.15 1.82
N ALA A 74 9.49 -5.31 1.71
CA ALA A 74 8.61 -5.35 2.86
C ALA A 74 7.78 -6.64 2.80
N LEU A 75 7.79 -7.35 3.91
CA LEU A 75 6.92 -8.51 4.14
C LEU A 75 5.65 -8.00 4.81
N ASP A 76 4.50 -8.58 4.50
CA ASP A 76 3.21 -8.31 5.17
C ASP A 76 3.04 -6.87 5.73
N PRO A 77 3.16 -5.85 4.86
CA PRO A 77 3.35 -4.47 5.30
C PRO A 77 2.05 -3.87 5.83
N THR A 78 2.08 -3.33 7.04
CA THR A 78 1.04 -2.37 7.48
C THR A 78 1.00 -1.12 6.60
N LEU A 79 -0.12 -0.39 6.56
CA LEU A 79 -0.22 0.94 5.93
C LEU A 79 0.94 1.88 6.31
N LYS A 80 1.41 1.84 7.57
CA LYS A 80 2.57 2.63 8.01
C LYS A 80 3.87 2.21 7.33
N VAL A 81 4.10 0.91 7.17
CA VAL A 81 5.23 0.38 6.39
C VAL A 81 5.14 0.83 4.92
N LEU A 82 3.93 0.83 4.34
CA LEU A 82 3.69 1.30 2.98
C LEU A 82 3.93 2.82 2.85
N GLU A 83 3.65 3.59 3.90
CA GLU A 83 3.87 5.04 3.96
C GLU A 83 5.36 5.41 4.06
N MET A 84 6.23 4.55 4.61
CA MET A 84 7.60 4.90 5.02
C MET A 84 8.53 5.47 3.92
N ARG A 85 8.09 5.62 2.66
CA ARG A 85 8.76 6.35 1.56
C ARG A 85 10.31 6.31 1.54
N PRO A 86 11.01 5.17 1.75
CA PRO A 86 12.47 5.19 1.70
C PRO A 86 12.98 5.43 0.27
N SER A 87 12.09 5.21 -0.71
CA SER A 87 12.21 5.51 -2.12
C SER A 87 10.80 5.60 -2.69
N ARG A 88 10.57 6.39 -3.75
CA ARG A 88 9.31 6.40 -4.52
C ARG A 88 9.00 5.05 -5.21
N ARG A 89 9.79 3.99 -4.96
CA ARG A 89 9.69 2.68 -5.59
C ARG A 89 9.86 1.59 -4.54
N TRP A 90 8.73 1.22 -3.95
CA TRP A 90 8.58 0.19 -2.93
C TRP A 90 8.20 -1.14 -3.57
N THR A 91 8.57 -2.27 -3.00
CA THR A 91 8.39 -3.57 -3.65
C THR A 91 8.23 -4.67 -2.61
N GLY A 92 7.23 -5.52 -2.76
CA GLY A 92 6.80 -6.46 -1.71
C GLY A 92 7.06 -7.92 -2.05
N ALA A 93 7.23 -8.75 -1.02
CA ALA A 93 6.99 -10.19 -1.09
C ALA A 93 5.90 -10.50 -0.06
N TRP A 94 4.93 -11.36 -0.41
CA TRP A 94 3.68 -11.53 0.34
C TRP A 94 3.43 -12.98 0.76
N ASP A 95 2.62 -13.18 1.79
CA ASP A 95 2.06 -14.47 2.22
C ASP A 95 0.53 -14.34 2.40
N ARG A 96 -0.26 -15.26 1.83
CA ARG A 96 -1.75 -15.16 1.77
C ARG A 96 -2.42 -15.47 3.09
N ASP A 97 -1.78 -16.23 3.95
CA ASP A 97 -2.42 -16.73 5.17
C ASP A 97 -2.50 -15.69 6.28
N GLN A 98 -1.90 -14.49 6.12
CA GLN A 98 -1.86 -13.48 7.20
C GLN A 98 -2.15 -12.04 6.81
N SER A 99 -2.27 -11.71 5.53
CA SER A 99 -2.35 -10.30 5.17
C SER A 99 -3.75 -9.95 4.64
N PRO A 100 -4.58 -9.28 5.46
CA PRO A 100 -5.84 -8.76 4.99
C PRO A 100 -5.54 -7.56 4.06
N TYR A 101 -5.51 -7.82 2.76
CA TYR A 101 -5.95 -6.86 1.72
C TYR A 101 -5.16 -5.54 1.48
N GLU A 102 -3.98 -5.33 2.03
CA GLU A 102 -3.28 -4.02 1.99
C GLU A 102 -2.24 -3.81 0.85
N VAL A 103 -1.93 -4.76 -0.04
CA VAL A 103 -0.94 -4.50 -1.12
C VAL A 103 -1.58 -4.40 -2.51
N GLY A 104 -2.80 -4.92 -2.69
CA GLY A 104 -3.51 -4.87 -3.97
C GLY A 104 -3.69 -3.44 -4.49
N GLY A 105 -4.12 -2.52 -3.62
CA GLY A 105 -4.30 -1.12 -3.99
C GLY A 105 -2.99 -0.45 -4.41
N ARG A 106 -1.91 -0.71 -3.67
CA ARG A 106 -0.58 -0.20 -4.04
C ARG A 106 -0.05 -0.83 -5.33
N ALA A 107 -0.22 -2.13 -5.52
CA ALA A 107 0.19 -2.84 -6.73
C ALA A 107 -0.55 -2.28 -7.96
N ALA A 108 -1.85 -2.00 -7.82
CA ALA A 108 -2.66 -1.34 -8.82
C ALA A 108 -2.18 0.10 -9.11
N ALA A 109 -2.01 0.92 -8.07
CA ALA A 109 -1.58 2.33 -8.20
C ALA A 109 -0.19 2.47 -8.85
N THR A 110 0.67 1.49 -8.68
CA THR A 110 2.06 1.52 -9.16
C THR A 110 2.33 0.65 -10.38
N ASN A 111 1.30 0.04 -10.94
CA ASN A 111 1.39 -0.88 -12.08
C ASN A 111 2.44 -1.99 -11.85
N ALA A 112 2.45 -2.54 -10.64
CA ALA A 112 3.51 -3.42 -10.16
C ALA A 112 3.57 -4.74 -10.94
N LEU A 113 4.79 -5.23 -11.20
CA LEU A 113 5.03 -6.51 -11.86
C LEU A 113 4.81 -7.66 -10.87
N ASN A 114 3.93 -8.61 -11.20
CA ASN A 114 3.81 -9.87 -10.49
C ASN A 114 4.94 -10.80 -10.94
N LEU A 115 5.83 -11.22 -10.03
CA LEU A 115 6.94 -12.09 -10.38
C LEU A 115 6.55 -13.55 -10.62
N ASP A 116 5.36 -13.98 -10.21
CA ASP A 116 4.87 -15.34 -10.47
C ASP A 116 4.32 -15.47 -11.90
N THR A 117 3.51 -14.50 -12.33
CA THR A 117 2.90 -14.50 -13.67
C THR A 117 3.71 -13.73 -14.71
N ASN A 118 4.67 -12.90 -14.27
CA ASN A 118 5.42 -11.95 -15.10
C ASN A 118 4.52 -10.91 -15.82
N GLU A 119 3.33 -10.66 -15.28
CA GLU A 119 2.38 -9.67 -15.79
C GLU A 119 2.32 -8.45 -14.86
N ARG A 120 2.08 -7.27 -15.43
CA ARG A 120 1.82 -6.07 -14.64
C ARG A 120 0.40 -6.10 -14.12
N HIS A 121 0.20 -5.62 -12.89
CA HIS A 121 -1.15 -5.39 -12.38
C HIS A 121 -1.90 -4.48 -13.37
N PRO A 122 -3.14 -4.81 -13.78
CA PRO A 122 -3.88 -4.03 -14.79
C PRO A 122 -4.34 -2.65 -14.29
N GLY A 123 -3.87 -2.20 -13.12
CA GLY A 123 -4.42 -1.03 -12.42
C GLY A 123 -5.89 -1.22 -12.00
N VAL A 124 -6.61 -0.10 -11.97
CA VAL A 124 -8.07 -0.01 -11.78
C VAL A 124 -8.69 0.72 -12.99
N PRO A 125 -9.99 0.53 -13.28
CA PRO A 125 -10.67 1.27 -14.33
C PRO A 125 -10.52 2.79 -14.17
N ASP A 126 -10.58 3.53 -15.28
CA ASP A 126 -10.30 4.97 -15.32
C ASP A 126 -11.19 5.80 -14.37
N GLU A 127 -12.47 5.45 -14.28
CA GLU A 127 -13.41 6.09 -13.37
C GLU A 127 -13.00 5.89 -11.90
N ILE A 128 -12.61 4.67 -11.54
CA ILE A 128 -12.14 4.32 -10.20
C ILE A 128 -10.81 5.00 -9.88
N ARG A 129 -9.89 5.05 -10.86
CA ARG A 129 -8.62 5.75 -10.71
C ARG A 129 -8.86 7.22 -10.40
N LYS A 130 -9.73 7.89 -11.17
CA LYS A 130 -10.09 9.28 -10.95
C LYS A 130 -10.73 9.50 -9.58
N ALA A 131 -11.65 8.65 -9.18
CA ALA A 131 -12.27 8.68 -7.85
C ALA A 131 -11.24 8.61 -6.71
N LEU A 132 -10.24 7.74 -6.83
CA LEU A 132 -9.16 7.58 -5.84
C LEU A 132 -8.20 8.79 -5.84
N GLU A 133 -7.87 9.34 -7.01
CA GLU A 133 -7.05 10.55 -7.14
C GLU A 133 -7.75 11.79 -6.57
N ASP A 134 -9.05 11.95 -6.84
CA ASP A 134 -9.85 13.05 -6.31
C ASP A 134 -9.98 12.93 -4.78
N LEU A 135 -10.11 11.71 -4.27
CA LEU A 135 -10.11 11.43 -2.83
C LEU A 135 -8.77 11.79 -2.17
N GLU A 136 -7.63 11.47 -2.79
CA GLU A 136 -6.31 11.86 -2.28
C GLU A 136 -6.11 13.38 -2.31
N ARG A 137 -6.41 14.03 -3.44
CA ARG A 137 -6.32 15.50 -3.62
C ARG A 137 -7.20 16.27 -2.65
N SER A 138 -8.29 15.68 -2.18
CA SER A 138 -9.15 16.29 -1.18
C SER A 138 -8.42 16.55 0.16
N GLY A 139 -7.26 15.94 0.38
CA GLY A 139 -6.32 16.28 1.44
C GLY A 139 -6.69 15.80 2.84
N ASP A 140 -7.89 15.24 3.02
CA ASP A 140 -8.43 14.86 4.34
C ASP A 140 -8.73 13.37 4.49
N ASN A 141 -8.41 12.54 3.49
CA ASN A 141 -8.85 11.14 3.42
C ASN A 141 -10.36 10.98 3.77
N GLY A 142 -11.15 12.04 3.57
CA GLY A 142 -12.58 12.12 3.85
C GLY A 142 -13.06 12.60 5.23
N TYR A 143 -12.31 12.47 6.33
CA TYR A 143 -12.93 12.58 7.67
C TYR A 143 -13.25 14.00 8.13
N ALA A 144 -12.36 14.97 7.92
CA ALA A 144 -12.67 16.36 8.25
C ALA A 144 -13.75 16.93 7.31
N ARG A 145 -13.75 16.50 6.04
CA ARG A 145 -14.78 16.83 5.04
C ARG A 145 -16.13 16.18 5.32
N ALA A 146 -16.16 15.00 5.92
CA ALA A 146 -17.39 14.34 6.38
C ALA A 146 -18.09 15.09 7.53
N ARG A 147 -17.54 16.20 8.03
CA ARG A 147 -18.19 17.08 9.03
C ARG A 147 -18.96 18.24 8.41
N GLU A 148 -18.72 18.55 7.14
CA GLU A 148 -19.38 19.62 6.39
C GLU A 148 -20.37 18.99 5.38
N PRO A 149 -21.66 19.36 5.36
CA PRO A 149 -22.68 18.61 4.62
C PRO A 149 -22.42 18.47 3.12
N TYR A 150 -21.95 19.52 2.46
CA TYR A 150 -21.70 19.50 1.01
C TYR A 150 -20.52 18.59 0.67
N SER A 151 -19.40 18.74 1.39
CA SER A 151 -18.21 17.92 1.21
C SER A 151 -18.45 16.45 1.59
N ALA A 152 -19.28 16.20 2.61
CA ALA A 152 -19.67 14.86 3.01
C ALA A 152 -20.46 14.14 1.91
N ALA A 153 -21.42 14.82 1.28
CA ALA A 153 -22.21 14.25 0.19
C ALA A 153 -21.31 13.79 -0.97
N LEU A 154 -20.38 14.64 -1.39
CA LEU A 154 -19.45 14.32 -2.48
C LEU A 154 -18.53 13.13 -2.15
N CYS A 155 -17.95 13.09 -0.94
CA CYS A 155 -17.11 11.96 -0.52
C CYS A 155 -17.92 10.66 -0.40
N PHE A 156 -19.16 10.74 0.08
CA PHE A 156 -20.04 9.60 0.30
C PHE A 156 -20.54 8.96 -0.98
N GLU A 157 -20.74 9.74 -2.05
CA GLU A 157 -20.99 9.23 -3.39
C GLU A 157 -19.78 8.47 -3.91
N THR A 158 -18.58 9.05 -3.81
CA THR A 158 -17.33 8.38 -4.19
C THR A 158 -17.15 7.04 -3.47
N TYR A 159 -17.41 6.98 -2.16
CA TYR A 159 -17.33 5.72 -1.41
C TYR A 159 -18.38 4.71 -1.84
N ALA A 160 -19.59 5.16 -2.16
CA ALA A 160 -20.63 4.26 -2.67
C ALA A 160 -20.21 3.64 -4.00
N THR A 161 -19.63 4.42 -4.92
CA THR A 161 -19.08 3.92 -6.20
C THR A 161 -17.97 2.89 -5.97
N LEU A 162 -17.00 3.20 -5.10
CA LEU A 162 -15.90 2.28 -4.80
C LEU A 162 -16.39 0.96 -4.17
N MET A 163 -17.32 1.04 -3.21
CA MET A 163 -17.92 -0.14 -2.59
C MET A 163 -18.77 -0.96 -3.56
N ALA A 164 -19.57 -0.30 -4.42
CA ALA A 164 -20.38 -0.97 -5.44
C ALA A 164 -19.53 -1.70 -6.48
N ALA A 165 -18.35 -1.16 -6.80
CA ALA A 165 -17.36 -1.81 -7.65
C ALA A 165 -16.56 -2.93 -6.93
N GLY A 166 -16.85 -3.21 -5.65
CA GLY A 166 -16.25 -4.30 -4.89
C GLY A 166 -14.90 -3.96 -4.24
N TYR A 167 -14.48 -2.70 -4.22
CA TYR A 167 -13.21 -2.31 -3.59
C TYR A 167 -13.35 -2.25 -2.07
N THR A 168 -12.53 -3.04 -1.39
CA THR A 168 -12.46 -3.08 0.07
C THR A 168 -11.76 -1.83 0.62
N MET A 169 -12.01 -1.54 1.90
CA MET A 169 -11.34 -0.43 2.58
C MET A 169 -9.81 -0.58 2.56
N ASP A 170 -9.29 -1.79 2.75
CA ASP A 170 -7.84 -2.04 2.78
C ASP A 170 -7.20 -1.85 1.38
N PHE A 171 -7.93 -2.19 0.30
CA PHE A 171 -7.51 -1.86 -1.07
C PHE A 171 -7.45 -0.35 -1.26
N VAL A 172 -8.51 0.38 -0.90
CA VAL A 172 -8.57 1.84 -1.03
C VAL A 172 -7.46 2.50 -0.21
N ALA A 173 -7.28 2.09 1.05
CA ALA A 173 -6.29 2.63 1.96
C ALA A 173 -4.87 2.50 1.40
N SER A 174 -4.52 1.31 0.92
CA SER A 174 -3.19 1.06 0.36
C SER A 174 -2.94 1.78 -0.97
N TYR A 175 -3.98 1.94 -1.79
CA TYR A 175 -3.92 2.74 -3.00
C TYR A 175 -3.64 4.21 -2.67
N LEU A 176 -4.39 4.79 -1.72
CA LEU A 176 -4.21 6.18 -1.29
C LEU A 176 -2.83 6.43 -0.69
N VAL A 177 -2.31 5.51 0.15
CA VAL A 177 -0.93 5.58 0.66
C VAL A 177 0.09 5.55 -0.50
N ALA A 178 -0.18 4.79 -1.56
CA ALA A 178 0.69 4.75 -2.74
C ALA A 178 0.70 6.05 -3.55
N LEU A 179 -0.44 6.76 -3.61
CA LEU A 179 -0.57 8.06 -4.25
C LEU A 179 0.13 9.18 -3.48
N GLY A 180 0.10 9.12 -2.15
CA GLY A 180 0.63 10.23 -1.35
C GLY A 180 -0.05 10.44 0.01
N GLY A 181 -1.07 9.64 0.35
CA GLY A 181 -1.76 9.75 1.62
C GLY A 181 -0.90 9.34 2.83
N TYR A 182 -1.28 9.88 3.99
CA TYR A 182 -0.70 9.54 5.29
C TYR A 182 -1.45 8.38 5.92
N ALA A 183 -0.75 7.35 6.40
CA ALA A 183 -1.39 6.14 6.91
C ALA A 183 -2.27 6.41 8.13
N ASP A 184 -1.86 7.29 9.05
CA ASP A 184 -2.63 7.58 10.27
C ASP A 184 -4.01 8.16 9.94
N GLY A 185 -4.07 9.10 8.98
CA GLY A 185 -5.32 9.71 8.55
C GLY A 185 -6.18 8.80 7.69
N ILE A 186 -5.61 7.79 7.05
CA ILE A 186 -6.37 6.80 6.29
C ILE A 186 -6.93 5.74 7.25
N ASP A 187 -6.07 5.18 8.10
CA ASP A 187 -6.43 4.08 9.00
C ASP A 187 -7.40 4.51 10.09
N CYS A 188 -7.18 5.67 10.71
CA CYS A 188 -8.05 6.16 11.78
C CYS A 188 -9.35 6.77 11.24
N ASP A 189 -9.31 7.45 10.10
CA ASP A 189 -10.30 8.48 9.78
C ASP A 189 -11.14 8.09 8.57
N LEU A 190 -10.54 7.64 7.47
CA LEU A 190 -11.28 7.09 6.33
C LEU A 190 -12.05 5.81 6.73
N ARG A 191 -11.45 4.95 7.57
CA ARG A 191 -12.05 3.68 8.00
C ARG A 191 -13.38 3.85 8.76
N LYS A 192 -13.56 5.00 9.44
CA LYS A 192 -14.81 5.32 10.17
C LYS A 192 -15.97 5.69 9.25
N ILE A 193 -15.68 6.12 8.02
CA ILE A 193 -16.65 6.71 7.10
C ILE A 193 -16.79 5.93 5.79
N TYR A 194 -15.80 5.11 5.44
CA TYR A 194 -15.87 4.11 4.38
C TYR A 194 -16.70 2.91 4.84
N VAL A 195 -17.97 3.18 5.08
CA VAL A 195 -18.96 2.22 5.56
C VAL A 195 -20.25 2.36 4.75
N PRO A 196 -21.10 1.32 4.70
CA PRO A 196 -22.38 1.39 4.03
C PRO A 196 -23.23 2.58 4.54
N PRO A 197 -24.13 3.15 3.71
CA PRO A 197 -24.88 4.36 4.06
C PRO A 197 -25.57 4.35 5.43
N HIS A 198 -26.11 3.19 5.83
CA HIS A 198 -26.82 3.03 7.11
C HIS A 198 -25.92 3.06 8.36
N GLN A 199 -24.60 2.93 8.19
CA GLN A 199 -23.60 2.94 9.27
C GLN A 199 -22.84 4.28 9.34
N ARG A 200 -23.11 5.21 8.42
CA ARG A 200 -22.37 6.46 8.34
C ARG A 200 -22.71 7.36 9.54
N PRO A 201 -21.73 8.10 10.08
CA PRO A 201 -21.98 9.07 11.14
C PRO A 201 -23.04 10.09 10.71
N ARG A 202 -23.96 10.43 11.62
CA ARG A 202 -24.93 11.51 11.38
C ARG A 202 -24.18 12.85 11.35
N LEU A 203 -24.40 13.63 10.29
CA LEU A 203 -23.82 14.97 10.17
C LEU A 203 -24.26 15.87 11.35
N PRO A 204 -23.36 16.69 11.92
CA PRO A 204 -23.72 17.59 13.02
C PRO A 204 -24.82 18.56 12.59
N LYS A 205 -25.83 18.76 13.45
CA LYS A 205 -26.96 19.67 13.23
C LYS A 205 -26.61 21.16 13.07
N ARG A 206 -25.35 21.56 13.29
CA ARG A 206 -24.91 22.97 13.29
C ARG A 206 -24.90 23.66 11.93
N PHE A 207 -25.21 22.92 10.85
CA PHE A 207 -25.24 23.43 9.47
C PHE A 207 -26.60 23.23 8.79
N ARG A 208 -27.69 23.12 9.58
CA ARG A 208 -29.06 23.20 9.07
C ARG A 208 -29.57 24.63 9.12
#